data_AF-A0AAU1AIU1-F1
#
_entry.id   AF-A0AAU1AIU1-F1
#
_cell.length_a   1.000
_cell.length_b   1.000
_cell.length_c   1.000
_cell.angle_alpha   90.00
_cell.angle_beta   90.00
_cell.angle_gamma   90.00
#
_symmetry.space_group_name_H-M   'P 1'
#
loop_
_entity.id
_entity.type
_entity.pdbx_description
1 polymer ?
#
loop_
_entity_poly.entity_id
_entity_poly.type
_entity_poly.pdbx_seq_one_letter_code
_entity_poly.pdbx_strand_id
1 'polypeptide(L)' 'MRAGNAAAWKTAEQGAATSVLVAASPLLDGVGGRYFEDCQQAAPAQPGGRTGVADYALDPEAAERLWKVSTDLLKG' A
#
# COMPACT_ATOMS: atom_id res chain seq x y z
N MET A 1 -1.39 -25.66 -28.92
CA MET A 1 -1.37 -25.76 -27.45
C MET A 1 -1.31 -24.35 -26.88
N ARG A 2 -2.29 -23.93 -26.07
CA ARG A 2 -2.22 -22.66 -25.32
C ARG A 2 -1.46 -22.95 -24.03
N ALA A 3 -0.35 -22.25 -23.81
CA ALA A 3 0.36 -22.29 -22.53
C ALA A 3 -0.60 -21.80 -21.43
N GLY A 4 -0.78 -22.65 -20.42
CA GLY A 4 -1.66 -22.39 -19.29
C GLY A 4 -1.06 -21.39 -18.31
N ASN A 5 -1.97 -20.60 -17.72
CA ASN A 5 -1.96 -20.09 -16.35
C ASN A 5 -0.61 -20.04 -15.60
N ALA A 6 0.20 -19.03 -15.90
CA ALA A 6 1.05 -18.40 -14.89
C ALA A 6 0.36 -17.07 -14.57
N ALA A 7 0.08 -16.76 -13.31
CA ALA A 7 -0.28 -15.40 -12.94
C ALA A 7 0.81 -14.48 -13.49
N ALA A 8 0.49 -13.67 -14.49
CA ALA A 8 1.48 -12.81 -15.12
C ALA A 8 1.94 -11.81 -14.07
N TRP A 9 3.15 -12.02 -13.54
CA TRP A 9 3.78 -11.08 -12.63
C TRP A 9 3.86 -9.71 -13.32
N LYS A 10 3.59 -8.64 -12.56
CA LYS A 10 3.74 -7.27 -13.05
C LYS A 10 5.16 -7.09 -13.61
N THR A 11 5.30 -6.30 -14.68
CA THR A 11 6.62 -5.79 -15.07
C THR A 11 7.17 -4.85 -13.99
N ALA A 12 8.46 -4.51 -14.05
CA ALA A 12 9.06 -3.57 -13.10
C ALA A 12 8.34 -2.20 -13.15
N GLU A 13 8.02 -1.72 -14.35
CA GLU A 13 7.31 -0.46 -14.57
C GLU A 13 5.90 -0.51 -13.95
N GLN A 14 5.18 -1.61 -14.17
CA GLN A 14 3.85 -1.82 -13.58
C GLN A 14 3.89 -1.95 -12.06
N GLY A 15 4.96 -2.53 -11.50
CA GLY A 15 5.19 -2.63 -10.06
C GLY A 15 5.48 -1.27 -9.43
N ALA A 16 6.22 -0.40 -10.12
CA ALA A 16 6.61 0.92 -9.62
C ALA A 16 5.52 1.99 -9.80
N ALA A 17 4.56 1.79 -10.70
CA ALA A 17 3.62 2.82 -11.14
C ALA A 17 2.91 3.57 -9.99
N THR A 18 2.33 2.85 -9.02
CA THR A 18 1.65 3.48 -7.86
C THR A 18 2.62 4.32 -7.03
N SER A 19 3.83 3.81 -6.77
CA SER A 19 4.83 4.54 -6.01
C SER A 19 5.27 5.81 -6.71
N VAL A 20 5.50 5.75 -8.03
CA VAL A 20 5.87 6.92 -8.84
C VAL A 20 4.74 7.94 -8.86
N LEU A 21 3.48 7.51 -9.00
CA LEU A 21 2.31 8.39 -8.93
C LEU A 21 2.27 9.14 -7.58
N VAL A 22 2.32 8.41 -6.47
CA VAL A 22 2.21 9.00 -5.12
C VAL A 22 3.39 9.92 -4.80
N ALA A 23 4.59 9.58 -5.28
CA ALA A 23 5.80 10.34 -4.99
C ALA A 23 5.94 11.62 -5.83
N ALA A 24 5.42 11.66 -7.05
CA ALA A 24 5.81 12.68 -8.04
C ALA A 24 4.66 13.36 -8.79
N SER A 25 3.41 12.90 -8.65
CA SER A 25 2.28 13.49 -9.39
C SER A 25 1.79 14.77 -8.72
N PRO A 26 1.71 15.91 -9.45
CA PRO A 26 1.13 17.15 -8.94
C PRO A 26 -0.35 17.01 -8.54
N LEU A 27 -1.05 15.97 -9.03
CA LEU A 27 -2.43 15.67 -8.63
C LEU A 27 -2.56 15.34 -7.14
N LEU A 28 -1.45 15.03 -6.46
CA LEU A 28 -1.41 14.66 -5.05
C LEU A 28 -0.70 15.72 -4.19
N ASP A 29 -0.49 16.93 -4.72
CA ASP A 29 0.05 18.04 -3.93
C ASP A 29 -0.83 18.32 -2.71
N GLY A 30 -0.23 18.25 -1.52
CA GLY A 30 -0.93 18.41 -0.25
C GLY A 30 -1.75 17.19 0.21
N VAL A 31 -1.74 16.08 -0.54
CA VAL A 31 -2.43 14.84 -0.15
C VAL A 31 -1.46 13.92 0.58
N GLY A 32 -1.69 13.74 1.89
CA GLY A 32 -0.93 12.81 2.74
C GLY A 32 -1.85 11.86 3.52
N GLY A 33 -1.26 10.81 4.10
CA GLY A 33 -1.98 9.89 5.00
C GLY A 33 -3.07 9.03 4.33
N ARG A 34 -2.95 8.80 3.01
CA ARG A 34 -3.88 7.95 2.23
C ARG A 34 -3.16 6.71 1.72
N TYR A 35 -3.90 5.61 1.60
CA TYR A 35 -3.43 4.38 0.97
C TYR A 35 -3.76 4.39 -0.52
N PHE A 36 -2.85 3.86 -1.33
CA PHE A 36 -3.01 3.77 -2.78
C PHE A 36 -2.65 2.36 -3.27
N GLU A 37 -3.40 1.88 -4.26
CA GLU A 37 -3.12 0.66 -5.01
C GLU A 37 -3.58 0.85 -6.46
N ASP A 38 -2.91 0.18 -7.39
CA ASP A 38 -3.21 0.28 -8.83
C ASP A 38 -3.46 1.71 -9.33
N CYS A 39 -2.58 2.65 -8.93
CA CYS A 39 -2.64 4.06 -9.27
C CYS A 39 -3.94 4.79 -8.84
N GLN A 40 -4.66 4.29 -7.84
CA GLN A 40 -5.88 4.88 -7.29
C GLN A 40 -5.83 4.87 -5.76
N GLN A 41 -6.61 5.74 -5.11
CA GLN A 41 -6.77 5.65 -3.66
C GLN A 41 -7.47 4.33 -3.32
N ALA A 42 -6.89 3.58 -2.38
CA ALA A 42 -7.40 2.26 -2.01
C ALA A 42 -8.77 2.36 -1.33
N ALA A 43 -9.67 1.46 -1.70
CA ALA A 43 -10.95 1.26 -1.02
C ALA A 43 -10.77 0.45 0.28
N PRO A 44 -11.74 0.40 1.20
CA PRO A 44 -11.71 -0.53 2.32
C PRO A 44 -11.60 -1.97 1.85
N ALA A 45 -10.72 -2.74 2.49
CA ALA A 45 -10.52 -4.14 2.18
C ALA A 45 -11.80 -4.94 2.45
N GLN A 46 -12.07 -5.91 1.58
CA GLN A 46 -13.17 -6.86 1.74
C GLN A 46 -12.65 -8.18 2.31
N PRO A 47 -13.45 -8.94 3.08
CA PRO A 47 -13.05 -10.24 3.60
C PRO A 47 -12.58 -11.19 2.48
N GLY A 48 -11.39 -11.77 2.64
CA GLY A 48 -10.78 -12.65 1.63
C GLY A 48 -10.19 -11.94 0.41
N GLY A 49 -10.26 -10.61 0.35
CA GLY A 49 -9.65 -9.78 -0.69
C GLY A 49 -8.13 -9.68 -0.54
N ARG A 50 -7.46 -9.38 -1.66
CA ARG A 50 -6.00 -9.13 -1.72
C ARG A 50 -5.64 -7.65 -1.88
N THR A 51 -6.66 -6.81 -1.94
CA THR A 51 -6.59 -5.38 -2.23
C THR A 51 -7.42 -4.62 -1.20
N GLY A 52 -7.19 -3.31 -1.13
CA GLY A 52 -7.84 -2.40 -0.21
C GLY A 52 -7.09 -2.23 1.10
N VAL A 53 -7.46 -1.18 1.84
CA VAL A 53 -6.91 -0.88 3.16
C VAL A 53 -7.70 -1.64 4.23
N ALA A 54 -7.01 -2.44 5.03
CA ALA A 54 -7.63 -3.15 6.14
C ALA A 54 -7.98 -2.18 7.28
N ASP A 55 -9.10 -2.41 7.96
CA ASP A 55 -9.57 -1.53 9.03
C ASP A 55 -8.52 -1.29 10.12
N TYR A 56 -7.78 -2.33 10.51
CA TYR A 56 -6.72 -2.23 11.51
C TYR A 56 -5.53 -1.36 11.06
N ALA A 57 -5.33 -1.16 9.75
CA ALA A 57 -4.27 -0.29 9.24
C ALA A 57 -4.60 1.19 9.45
N LEU A 58 -5.87 1.50 9.71
CA LEU A 58 -6.36 2.85 10.00
C LEU A 58 -6.49 3.15 11.50
N ASP A 59 -6.13 2.22 12.39
CA ASP A 59 -6.18 2.42 13.85
C ASP A 59 -4.98 3.28 14.32
N PRO A 60 -5.22 4.53 14.76
CA PRO A 60 -4.13 5.42 15.20
C PRO A 60 -3.49 4.96 16.51
N GLU A 61 -4.23 4.30 17.40
CA GLU A 61 -3.67 3.80 18.66
C GLU A 61 -2.75 2.60 18.40
N ALA A 62 -3.15 1.72 17.48
CA ALA A 62 -2.27 0.63 17.04
C ALA A 62 -0.99 1.16 16.37
N ALA A 63 -1.12 2.18 15.53
CA ALA A 63 0.02 2.83 14.88
C ALA A 63 1.00 3.42 15.91
N GLU A 64 0.50 4.15 16.92
CA GLU A 64 1.33 4.74 17.98
C GLU A 64 2.05 3.66 18.82
N ARG A 65 1.33 2.58 19.20
CA ARG A 65 1.94 1.46 19.91
C ARG A 65 3.06 0.80 19.10
N LEU A 66 2.83 0.59 17.80
CA LEU A 66 3.82 -0.02 16.90
C LEU A 66 5.05 0.88 16.74
N TRP A 67 4.85 2.19 16.63
CA TRP A 67 5.94 3.15 16.56
C TRP A 67 6.83 3.11 17.80
N LYS A 68 6.23 3.12 19.00
CA LYS A 68 6.97 3.02 20.25
C LYS A 68 7.82 1.75 20.31
N VAL A 69 7.24 0.59 20.02
CA VAL A 69 7.97 -0.68 20.04
C VAL A 69 9.12 -0.67 19.04
N SER A 70 8.86 -0.23 17.80
CA SER A 70 9.86 -0.19 16.73
C SER A 70 11.03 0.73 17.08
N THR A 71 10.75 1.92 17.62
CA THR A 71 11.80 2.87 18.01
C THR A 71 12.58 2.41 19.25
N ASP A 72 11.95 1.70 20.18
CA ASP A 72 12.64 1.10 21.32
C ASP A 72 13.58 -0.03 20.88
N LEU A 73 13.21 -0.81 19.85
CA LEU A 73 14.07 -1.86 19.27
C LEU A 73 15.33 -1.32 18.58
N LEU A 74 15.27 -0.12 18.00
CA LEU A 74 16.42 0.50 17.32
C LEU A 74 17.45 1.12 18.28
N LYS A 75 17.11 1.26 19.57
CA LYS A 75 17.98 1.88 20.58
C LYS A 75 18.89 0.88 21.30
N GLY A 76 18.72 -0.42 21.04
CA GLY A 76 19.58 -1.51 21.54
C GLY A 76 20.64 -1.92 20.53
#